data_AF-A0A2M8X1H6-F1
#
_entry.id   AF-A0A2M8X1H6-F1
#
_cell.length_a   1.000
_cell.length_b   1.000
_cell.length_c   1.000
_cell.angle_alpha   90.00
_cell.angle_beta   90.00
_cell.angle_gamma   90.00
#
_symmetry.space_group_name_H-M   'P 1'
#
loop_
_entity.id
_entity.type
_entity.pdbx_description
1 polymer ?
#
loop_
_entity_poly.entity_id
_entity_poly.type
_entity_poly.pdbx_seq_one_letter_code
_entity_poly.pdbx_strand_id
1 'polypeptide(L)'
;MTLPDLYRAIAEHTGTFSCERIHRPQETKTVNFQHHIQPPVAMDAPLPDVGQLPAFYATFGGVLLYRDANSGDAARYIAPPTEWAVLQEAFEGWNEHLSDEERADILPDWVDHCLVIGETPHSGNYILMATQGECAGHVFEFDHDGYEFIERAHDLVEYVQGLLQPDSPTLTDIASHMRFIDKHTGTQWWILEMTDNRGHHVRTST
;
A
#
# COMPACT_ATOMS: atom_id res chain seq x y z
N MET A 1 -6.09 -12.96 -12.23
CA MET A 1 -5.86 -12.06 -13.38
C MET A 1 -4.46 -12.32 -13.94
N THR A 2 -4.18 -12.12 -15.24
CA THR A 2 -2.79 -12.25 -15.73
C THR A 2 -2.00 -10.97 -15.42
N LEU A 3 -0.67 -11.03 -15.34
CA LEU A 3 0.18 -9.85 -15.12
C LEU A 3 0.02 -8.78 -16.21
N PRO A 4 -0.05 -9.11 -17.52
CA PRO A 4 -0.37 -8.11 -18.55
C PRO A 4 -1.75 -7.47 -18.38
N ASP A 5 -2.76 -8.25 -17.97
CA ASP A 5 -4.09 -7.71 -17.68
C ASP A 5 -4.07 -6.79 -16.46
N LEU A 6 -3.32 -7.15 -15.41
CA LEU A 6 -3.12 -6.33 -14.23
C LEU A 6 -2.40 -5.03 -14.57
N TYR A 7 -1.36 -5.09 -15.41
CA TYR A 7 -0.65 -3.89 -15.87
C TYR A 7 -1.61 -2.93 -16.56
N ARG A 8 -2.41 -3.42 -17.51
CA ARG A 8 -3.43 -2.62 -18.18
C ARG A 8 -4.44 -2.07 -17.18
N ALA A 9 -4.90 -2.91 -16.26
CA ALA A 9 -5.85 -2.50 -15.23
C ALA A 9 -5.30 -1.37 -14.35
N ILE A 10 -4.03 -1.40 -13.96
CA ILE A 10 -3.41 -0.32 -13.19
C ILE A 10 -3.21 0.93 -14.06
N ALA A 11 -2.67 0.76 -15.28
CA ALA A 11 -2.34 1.88 -16.17
C ALA A 11 -3.55 2.67 -16.65
N GLU A 12 -4.69 2.01 -16.83
CA GLU A 12 -5.93 2.64 -17.30
C GLU A 12 -6.83 3.13 -16.16
N HIS A 13 -6.58 2.72 -14.90
CA HIS A 13 -7.42 3.10 -13.77
C HIS A 13 -7.15 4.53 -13.33
N THR A 14 -8.20 5.34 -13.36
CA THR A 14 -8.18 6.74 -12.97
C THR A 14 -9.51 7.10 -12.33
N GLY A 15 -9.55 8.19 -11.58
CA GLY A 15 -10.78 8.63 -10.96
C GLY A 15 -10.61 9.87 -10.11
N THR A 16 -11.58 10.08 -9.23
CA THR A 16 -11.63 11.23 -8.35
C THR A 16 -11.97 10.83 -6.92
N PHE A 17 -11.31 11.47 -5.97
CA PHE A 17 -11.76 11.54 -4.59
C PHE A 17 -12.53 12.84 -4.37
N SER A 18 -13.71 12.74 -3.76
CA SER A 18 -14.38 13.87 -3.16
C SER A 18 -13.96 13.94 -1.70
N CYS A 19 -13.39 15.08 -1.30
CA CYS A 19 -12.83 15.27 0.03
C CYS A 19 -13.51 16.42 0.75
N GLU A 20 -13.56 16.34 2.08
CA GLU A 20 -13.93 17.45 2.95
C GLU A 20 -12.75 17.89 3.82
N ARG A 21 -12.75 19.16 4.21
CA ARG A 21 -11.73 19.68 5.12
C ARG A 21 -12.00 19.20 6.54
N ILE A 22 -10.96 18.69 7.20
CA ILE A 22 -11.05 18.30 8.61
C ILE A 22 -11.41 19.52 9.47
N HIS A 23 -12.39 19.37 10.36
CA HIS A 23 -12.99 20.42 11.20
C HIS A 23 -13.78 21.52 10.45
N ARG A 24 -13.95 21.43 9.12
CA ARG A 24 -14.77 22.36 8.32
C ARG A 24 -15.47 21.63 7.16
N PRO A 25 -16.47 20.77 7.46
CA PRO A 25 -17.06 19.87 6.46
C PRO A 25 -17.82 20.59 5.32
N GLN A 26 -18.10 21.89 5.44
CA GLN A 26 -18.68 22.66 4.31
C GLN A 26 -17.66 22.98 3.22
N GLU A 27 -16.36 22.92 3.52
CA GLU A 27 -15.28 23.12 2.55
C GLU A 27 -14.95 21.76 1.90
N THR A 28 -15.20 21.64 0.60
CA THR A 28 -14.92 20.42 -0.18
C THR A 28 -13.93 20.67 -1.29
N LYS A 29 -13.25 19.61 -1.72
CA LYS A 29 -12.43 19.62 -2.94
C LYS A 29 -12.52 18.27 -3.65
N THR A 30 -12.20 18.30 -4.94
CA THR A 30 -12.02 17.09 -5.73
C THR A 30 -10.55 16.90 -6.04
N VAL A 31 -10.04 15.69 -5.84
CA VAL A 31 -8.68 15.30 -6.20
C VAL A 31 -8.73 14.22 -7.26
N ASN A 32 -8.04 14.43 -8.38
CA ASN A 32 -7.90 13.39 -9.40
C ASN A 32 -6.79 12.44 -8.98
N PHE A 33 -7.02 11.14 -9.09
CA PHE A 33 -5.99 10.14 -8.88
C PHE A 33 -5.67 9.38 -10.16
N GLN A 34 -4.43 8.90 -10.22
CA GLN A 34 -3.96 7.91 -11.18
C GLN A 34 -2.92 7.02 -10.48
N HIS A 35 -2.65 5.85 -11.05
CA HIS A 35 -1.55 5.02 -10.57
C HIS A 35 -0.26 5.37 -11.31
N HIS A 36 0.88 5.11 -10.69
CA HIS A 36 2.17 5.24 -11.34
C HIS A 36 2.91 3.90 -11.29
N ILE A 37 3.19 3.36 -12.47
CA ILE A 37 3.96 2.14 -12.65
C ILE A 37 5.40 2.53 -13.00
N GLN A 38 6.35 2.06 -12.20
CA GLN A 38 7.77 2.15 -12.55
C GLN A 38 8.12 1.01 -13.53
N PRO A 39 9.03 1.23 -14.49
CA PRO A 39 9.51 0.17 -15.38
C PRO A 39 10.33 -0.86 -14.58
N PRO A 40 10.30 -2.15 -14.95
CA PRO A 40 11.12 -3.16 -14.31
C PRO A 40 12.61 -2.82 -14.45
N VAL A 41 13.37 -3.07 -13.38
CA VAL A 41 14.81 -2.79 -13.31
C VAL A 41 15.57 -4.10 -13.36
N ALA A 42 16.72 -4.10 -14.04
CA ALA A 42 17.61 -5.25 -14.04
C ALA A 42 18.10 -5.51 -12.61
N MET A 43 17.93 -6.74 -12.15
CA MET A 43 18.36 -7.16 -10.81
C MET A 43 19.77 -7.74 -10.86
N ASP A 44 20.62 -7.32 -9.93
CA ASP A 44 21.97 -7.88 -9.78
C ASP A 44 21.96 -9.31 -9.21
N ALA A 45 20.89 -9.66 -8.48
CA ALA A 45 20.67 -10.97 -7.89
C ALA A 45 19.23 -11.45 -8.17
N PRO A 46 19.01 -12.78 -8.30
CA PRO A 46 17.66 -13.30 -8.45
C PRO A 46 16.82 -12.99 -7.21
N LEU A 47 15.56 -12.62 -7.43
CA LEU A 47 14.57 -12.46 -6.36
C LEU A 47 14.22 -13.83 -5.76
N PRO A 48 13.79 -13.89 -4.48
CA PRO A 48 13.26 -15.11 -3.90
C PRO A 48 12.14 -15.70 -4.76
N ASP A 49 12.22 -17.00 -5.03
CA ASP A 49 11.21 -17.75 -5.80
C ASP A 49 10.03 -18.10 -4.89
N VAL A 50 9.23 -17.08 -4.57
CA VAL A 50 8.08 -17.19 -3.67
C VAL A 50 6.85 -16.49 -4.27
N GLY A 51 5.71 -17.17 -4.22
CA GLY A 51 4.45 -16.68 -4.80
C GLY A 51 4.61 -16.24 -6.26
N GLN A 52 4.17 -15.02 -6.58
CA GLN A 52 4.35 -14.39 -7.89
C GLN A 52 5.44 -13.30 -7.89
N LEU A 53 6.31 -13.26 -6.88
CA LEU A 53 7.26 -12.15 -6.67
C LEU A 53 8.19 -11.92 -7.88
N PRO A 54 8.90 -12.93 -8.44
CA PRO A 54 9.78 -12.69 -9.58
C PRO A 54 9.02 -12.23 -10.83
N ALA A 55 7.85 -12.82 -11.08
CA ALA A 55 7.03 -12.48 -12.25
C ALA A 55 6.42 -11.07 -12.14
N PHE A 56 6.00 -10.69 -10.94
CA PHE A 56 5.54 -9.34 -10.64
C PHE A 56 6.64 -8.32 -10.94
N TYR A 57 7.85 -8.50 -10.39
CA TYR A 57 8.93 -7.54 -10.59
C TYR A 57 9.60 -7.59 -11.98
N ALA A 58 9.38 -8.66 -12.75
CA ALA A 58 9.69 -8.68 -14.18
C ALA A 58 8.71 -7.83 -15.01
N THR A 59 7.51 -7.56 -14.48
CA THR A 59 6.45 -6.78 -15.14
C THR A 59 6.42 -5.33 -14.63
N PHE A 60 6.63 -5.14 -13.33
CA PHE A 60 6.55 -3.88 -12.61
C PHE A 60 7.88 -3.59 -11.92
N GLY A 61 8.46 -2.40 -12.08
CA GLY A 61 9.57 -1.97 -11.23
C GLY A 61 9.11 -1.64 -9.82
N GLY A 62 7.88 -1.15 -9.70
CA GLY A 62 7.23 -0.68 -8.49
C GLY A 62 5.91 -0.02 -8.88
N VAL A 63 5.00 0.17 -7.91
CA VAL A 63 3.66 0.70 -8.17
C VAL A 63 3.24 1.66 -7.05
N LEU A 64 2.93 2.90 -7.41
CA LEU A 64 2.23 3.84 -6.55
C LEU A 64 0.75 3.84 -6.89
N LEU A 65 -0.10 3.52 -5.92
CA LEU A 65 -1.54 3.44 -6.09
C LEU A 65 -2.23 4.71 -5.59
N TYR A 66 -3.26 5.15 -6.33
CA TYR A 66 -4.09 6.32 -5.99
C TYR A 66 -3.30 7.62 -5.81
N ARG A 67 -2.31 7.87 -6.67
CA ARG A 67 -1.44 9.02 -6.57
C ARG A 67 -2.13 10.30 -7.07
N ASP A 68 -2.10 11.37 -6.28
CA ASP A 68 -2.37 12.73 -6.77
C ASP A 68 -1.14 13.25 -7.52
N ALA A 69 -1.36 13.67 -8.77
CA ALA A 69 -0.30 14.22 -9.60
C ALA A 69 0.29 15.52 -9.06
N ASN A 70 -0.49 16.29 -8.29
CA ASN A 70 -0.10 17.63 -7.83
C ASN A 70 0.71 17.56 -6.52
N SER A 71 0.20 16.90 -5.49
CA SER A 71 0.89 16.81 -4.20
C SER A 71 1.99 15.74 -4.19
N GLY A 72 1.80 14.67 -4.97
CA GLY A 72 2.59 13.45 -4.91
C GLY A 72 2.08 12.44 -3.88
N ASP A 73 1.04 12.77 -3.10
CA ASP A 73 0.45 11.87 -2.11
C ASP A 73 -0.10 10.61 -2.81
N ALA A 74 0.06 9.45 -2.18
CA ALA A 74 -0.39 8.15 -2.68
C ALA A 74 -0.91 7.29 -1.53
N ALA A 75 -1.82 6.37 -1.82
CA ALA A 75 -2.43 5.50 -0.82
C ALA A 75 -1.54 4.32 -0.43
N ARG A 76 -0.84 3.75 -1.41
CA ARG A 76 0.04 2.59 -1.24
C ARG A 76 1.22 2.68 -2.19
N TYR A 77 2.36 2.21 -1.72
CA TYR A 77 3.58 2.10 -2.51
C TYR A 77 4.12 0.68 -2.45
N ILE A 78 4.10 -0.02 -3.58
CA ILE A 78 4.85 -1.27 -3.78
C ILE A 78 6.23 -0.88 -4.32
N ALA A 79 7.24 -1.01 -3.47
CA ALA A 79 8.56 -0.47 -3.70
C ALA A 79 9.40 -1.38 -4.62
N PRO A 80 10.33 -0.81 -5.41
CA PRO A 80 11.31 -1.59 -6.13
C PRO A 80 12.23 -2.37 -5.18
N PRO A 81 12.79 -3.51 -5.60
CA PRO A 81 13.65 -4.32 -4.73
C PRO A 81 14.89 -3.58 -4.23
N THR A 82 15.34 -2.55 -4.95
CA THR A 82 16.45 -1.69 -4.53
C THR A 82 16.15 -0.87 -3.27
N GLU A 83 14.89 -0.73 -2.88
CA GLU A 83 14.45 0.04 -1.70
C GLU A 83 14.10 -0.85 -0.49
N TRP A 84 14.02 -2.18 -0.67
CA TRP A 84 13.59 -3.09 0.40
C TRP A 84 14.48 -3.06 1.63
N ALA A 85 15.79 -2.90 1.49
CA ALA A 85 16.70 -2.84 2.64
C ALA A 85 16.42 -1.61 3.52
N VAL A 86 16.08 -0.47 2.89
CA VAL A 86 15.74 0.77 3.62
C VAL A 86 14.40 0.61 4.33
N LEU A 87 13.42 0.00 3.66
CA LEU A 87 12.12 -0.29 4.26
C LEU A 87 12.22 -1.31 5.41
N GLN A 88 13.08 -2.32 5.26
CA GLN A 88 13.39 -3.31 6.30
C GLN A 88 13.95 -2.64 7.55
N GLU A 89 14.97 -1.79 7.40
CA GLU A 89 15.56 -1.04 8.52
C GLU A 89 14.50 -0.16 9.22
N ALA A 90 13.66 0.51 8.45
CA ALA A 90 12.59 1.36 8.99
C ALA A 90 11.49 0.57 9.70
N PHE A 91 11.17 -0.64 9.24
CA PHE A 91 10.26 -1.57 9.91
C PHE A 91 10.88 -2.13 11.19
N GLU A 92 12.14 -2.56 11.15
CA GLU A 92 12.87 -3.10 12.31
C GLU A 92 12.99 -2.07 13.45
N GLY A 93 13.08 -0.78 13.12
CA GLY A 93 13.04 0.30 14.11
C GLY A 93 11.77 0.33 14.99
N TRP A 94 10.66 -0.29 14.55
CA TRP A 94 9.47 -0.46 15.39
C TRP A 94 9.57 -1.63 16.37
N ASN A 95 10.49 -2.56 16.12
CA ASN A 95 10.62 -3.82 16.85
C ASN A 95 11.87 -3.86 17.76
N GLU A 96 12.77 -2.87 17.65
CA GLU A 96 14.07 -2.86 18.34
C GLU A 96 13.97 -2.79 19.87
N HIS A 97 12.87 -2.28 20.40
CA HIS A 97 12.66 -2.11 21.84
C HIS A 97 11.95 -3.30 22.49
N LEU A 98 11.47 -4.26 21.70
CA LEU A 98 10.82 -5.45 22.23
C LEU A 98 11.87 -6.41 22.80
N SER A 99 11.63 -6.88 24.03
CA SER A 99 12.35 -8.00 24.60
C SER A 99 12.04 -9.30 23.87
N ASP A 100 12.89 -10.32 24.01
CA ASP A 100 12.68 -11.63 23.39
C ASP A 100 11.32 -12.27 23.77
N GLU A 101 10.86 -12.04 25.00
CA GLU A 101 9.54 -12.51 25.47
C GLU A 101 8.40 -11.77 24.75
N GLU A 102 8.47 -10.44 24.65
CA GLU A 102 7.45 -9.64 23.94
C GLU A 102 7.42 -9.96 22.44
N ARG A 103 8.59 -10.20 21.83
CA ARG A 103 8.69 -10.62 20.43
C ARG A 103 7.96 -11.95 20.20
N ALA A 104 8.17 -12.93 21.08
CA ALA A 104 7.53 -14.24 20.95
C ALA A 104 6.02 -14.20 21.18
N ASP A 105 5.54 -13.27 22.00
CA ASP A 105 4.11 -13.15 22.33
C ASP A 105 3.31 -12.33 21.29
N ILE A 106 3.93 -11.34 20.66
CA ILE A 106 3.25 -10.34 19.83
C ILE A 106 3.53 -10.53 18.34
N LEU A 107 4.77 -10.89 17.98
CA LEU A 107 5.16 -10.97 16.58
C LEU A 107 4.76 -12.31 15.98
N PRO A 108 4.25 -12.34 14.73
CA PRO A 108 4.04 -13.59 14.03
C PRO A 108 5.36 -14.33 13.80
N ASP A 109 5.34 -15.67 13.91
CA ASP A 109 6.53 -16.53 13.70
C ASP A 109 7.26 -16.31 12.36
N TRP A 110 6.53 -15.82 11.35
CA TRP A 110 7.07 -15.58 10.01
C TRP A 110 7.76 -14.21 9.85
N VAL A 111 7.67 -13.31 10.83
CA VAL A 111 8.13 -11.91 10.70
C VAL A 111 9.63 -11.81 10.41
N ASP A 112 10.44 -12.68 11.02
CA ASP A 112 11.89 -12.74 10.81
C ASP A 112 12.27 -13.33 9.43
N HIS A 113 11.27 -13.82 8.70
CA HIS A 113 11.40 -14.43 7.37
C HIS A 113 10.46 -13.74 6.37
N CYS A 114 10.31 -12.43 6.45
CA CYS A 114 9.56 -11.63 5.49
C CYS A 114 10.44 -10.68 4.68
N LEU A 115 9.87 -10.17 3.58
CA LEU A 115 10.37 -9.02 2.85
C LEU A 115 9.45 -7.83 3.13
N VAL A 116 10.00 -6.66 3.46
CA VAL A 116 9.25 -5.41 3.40
C VAL A 116 9.24 -4.90 1.95
N ILE A 117 8.14 -5.15 1.25
CA ILE A 117 8.00 -4.90 -0.18
C ILE A 117 7.32 -3.56 -0.50
N GLY A 118 6.90 -2.82 0.52
CA GLY A 118 6.20 -1.56 0.33
C GLY A 118 5.76 -0.91 1.63
N GLU A 119 5.02 0.17 1.49
CA GLU A 119 4.49 0.95 2.61
C GLU A 119 3.18 1.68 2.25
N THR A 120 2.49 2.14 3.28
CA THR A 120 1.56 3.26 3.16
C THR A 120 2.36 4.54 3.42
N PRO A 121 2.58 5.40 2.41
CA PRO A 121 3.51 6.52 2.53
C PRO A 121 3.22 7.42 3.74
N HIS A 122 4.27 7.77 4.48
CA HIS A 122 4.23 8.67 5.64
C HIS A 122 3.34 8.22 6.81
N SER A 123 2.94 6.95 6.87
CA SER A 123 2.10 6.42 7.94
C SER A 123 2.85 5.63 8.99
N GLY A 124 4.01 5.04 8.66
CA GLY A 124 4.65 4.02 9.51
C GLY A 124 4.12 2.60 9.28
N ASN A 125 3.15 2.42 8.38
CA ASN A 125 2.58 1.11 8.02
C ASN A 125 3.31 0.50 6.83
N TYR A 126 3.65 -0.78 6.93
CA TYR A 126 4.47 -1.50 5.96
C TYR A 126 3.72 -2.64 5.30
N ILE A 127 4.10 -2.96 4.06
CA ILE A 127 3.57 -4.08 3.29
C ILE A 127 4.64 -5.17 3.31
N LEU A 128 4.29 -6.29 3.92
CA LEU A 128 5.19 -7.42 4.19
C LEU A 128 4.80 -8.60 3.30
N MET A 129 5.78 -9.36 2.84
CA MET A 129 5.55 -10.66 2.20
C MET A 129 6.32 -11.74 2.93
N ALA A 130 5.62 -12.75 3.44
CA ALA A 130 6.27 -13.90 4.05
C ALA A 130 7.06 -14.69 2.99
N THR A 131 8.29 -15.11 3.30
CA THR A 131 9.16 -15.86 2.37
C THR A 131 9.27 -17.34 2.70
N GLN A 132 8.83 -17.74 3.90
CA GLN A 132 8.92 -19.10 4.40
C GLN A 132 7.67 -19.48 5.19
N GLY A 133 7.52 -20.77 5.50
CA GLY A 133 6.40 -21.29 6.26
C GLY A 133 5.15 -21.53 5.41
N GLU A 134 4.02 -21.79 6.08
CA GLU A 134 2.74 -22.11 5.42
C GLU A 134 2.16 -20.93 4.65
N CYS A 135 2.50 -19.70 5.05
CA CYS A 135 2.04 -18.47 4.42
C CYS A 135 3.05 -17.90 3.39
N ALA A 136 4.05 -18.67 2.95
CA ALA A 136 5.05 -18.18 2.00
C ALA A 136 4.40 -17.62 0.73
N GLY A 137 4.66 -16.36 0.42
CA GLY A 137 4.10 -15.61 -0.71
C GLY A 137 2.91 -14.72 -0.35
N HIS A 138 2.28 -14.93 0.81
CA HIS A 138 1.16 -14.13 1.27
C HIS A 138 1.63 -12.73 1.66
N VAL A 139 0.72 -11.76 1.50
CA VAL A 139 0.95 -10.34 1.75
C VAL A 139 0.19 -9.88 2.99
N PHE A 140 0.91 -9.22 3.87
CA PHE A 140 0.41 -8.67 5.13
C PHE A 140 0.64 -7.15 5.16
N GLU A 141 -0.23 -6.44 5.86
CA GLU A 141 0.02 -5.06 6.26
C GLU A 141 0.33 -5.02 7.75
N PHE A 142 1.43 -4.36 8.11
CA PHE A 142 1.73 -3.97 9.48
C PHE A 142 1.09 -2.60 9.75
N ASP A 143 0.17 -2.55 10.70
CA ASP A 143 -0.39 -1.31 11.22
C ASP A 143 0.31 -0.89 12.51
N HIS A 144 1.05 0.22 12.48
CA HIS A 144 1.83 0.68 13.62
C HIS A 144 0.96 1.23 14.76
N ASP A 145 -0.25 1.72 14.47
CA ASP A 145 -1.14 2.31 15.47
C ASP A 145 -1.73 1.22 16.39
N GLY A 146 -2.19 0.12 15.79
CA GLY A 146 -2.69 -1.06 16.51
C GLY A 146 -1.61 -2.08 16.88
N TYR A 147 -0.42 -1.97 16.27
CA TYR A 147 0.63 -2.98 16.30
C TYR A 147 0.11 -4.35 15.80
N GLU A 148 -0.61 -4.33 14.67
CA GLU A 148 -1.29 -5.50 14.11
C GLU A 148 -0.67 -5.95 12.78
N PHE A 149 -0.68 -7.26 12.53
CA PHE A 149 -0.28 -7.88 11.27
C PHE A 149 -1.51 -8.47 10.58
N ILE A 150 -1.99 -7.78 9.55
CA ILE A 150 -3.26 -8.11 8.90
C ILE A 150 -2.97 -8.77 7.56
N GLU A 151 -3.38 -10.03 7.38
CA GLU A 151 -3.31 -10.68 6.07
C GLU A 151 -4.26 -9.98 5.09
N ARG A 152 -3.73 -9.55 3.94
CA ARG A 152 -4.49 -8.83 2.92
C ARG A 152 -4.70 -9.65 1.65
N ALA A 153 -3.80 -10.58 1.33
CA ALA A 153 -3.88 -11.42 0.13
C ALA A 153 -2.94 -12.63 0.20
N HIS A 154 -3.20 -13.65 -0.62
CA HIS A 154 -2.33 -14.83 -0.71
C HIS A 154 -1.14 -14.64 -1.66
N ASP A 155 -1.18 -13.61 -2.51
CA ASP A 155 -0.03 -13.17 -3.30
C ASP A 155 -0.08 -11.67 -3.64
N LEU A 156 1.02 -11.14 -4.17
CA LEU A 156 1.15 -9.72 -4.54
C LEU A 156 0.22 -9.29 -5.68
N VAL A 157 -0.15 -10.21 -6.59
CA VAL A 157 -1.07 -9.91 -7.68
C VAL A 157 -2.49 -9.74 -7.13
N GLU A 158 -2.92 -10.64 -6.25
CA GLU A 158 -4.20 -10.56 -5.54
C GLU A 158 -4.27 -9.28 -4.68
N TYR A 159 -3.20 -8.95 -3.95
CA TYR A 159 -3.12 -7.72 -3.16
C TYR A 159 -3.37 -6.46 -4.00
N VAL A 160 -2.61 -6.29 -5.09
CA VAL A 160 -2.76 -5.12 -5.96
C VAL A 160 -4.11 -5.13 -6.67
N GLN A 161 -4.60 -6.30 -7.09
CA GLN A 161 -5.92 -6.43 -7.70
C GLN A 161 -7.04 -6.00 -6.74
N GLY A 162 -6.98 -6.43 -5.47
CA GLY A 162 -7.93 -6.04 -4.43
C GLY A 162 -7.97 -4.54 -4.22
N LEU A 163 -6.79 -3.89 -4.20
CA LEU A 163 -6.69 -2.45 -4.06
C LEU A 163 -7.30 -1.67 -5.23
N LEU A 164 -7.45 -2.24 -6.44
CA LEU A 164 -8.09 -1.55 -7.58
C LEU A 164 -9.62 -1.53 -7.49
N GLN A 165 -10.22 -2.21 -6.51
CA GLN A 165 -11.66 -2.25 -6.28
C GLN A 165 -11.97 -2.09 -4.78
N PRO A 166 -11.64 -0.93 -4.18
CA PRO A 166 -11.76 -0.73 -2.74
C PRO A 166 -13.22 -0.74 -2.32
N ASP A 167 -13.56 -1.53 -1.32
CA ASP A 167 -14.84 -1.43 -0.62
C ASP A 167 -14.81 -0.27 0.40
N SER A 168 -15.93 -0.06 1.09
CA SER A 168 -16.04 1.04 2.07
C SER A 168 -14.99 0.97 3.19
N PRO A 169 -14.74 -0.18 3.84
CA PRO A 169 -13.62 -0.34 4.78
C PRO A 169 -12.26 0.01 4.17
N THR A 170 -11.96 -0.49 2.97
CA THR A 170 -10.67 -0.22 2.30
C THR A 170 -10.52 1.27 1.99
N LEU A 171 -11.58 1.94 1.54
CA LEU A 171 -11.53 3.38 1.32
C LEU A 171 -11.34 4.17 2.63
N THR A 172 -11.99 3.75 3.72
CA THR A 172 -11.81 4.37 5.04
C THR A 172 -10.36 4.22 5.53
N ASP A 173 -9.76 3.06 5.33
CA ASP A 173 -8.34 2.82 5.63
C ASP A 173 -7.45 3.77 4.82
N ILE A 174 -7.66 3.85 3.49
CA ILE A 174 -6.94 4.80 2.63
C ILE A 174 -7.11 6.24 3.13
N ALA A 175 -8.33 6.66 3.47
CA ALA A 175 -8.63 8.01 3.95
C ALA A 175 -7.93 8.35 5.27
N SER A 176 -7.69 7.35 6.12
CA SER A 176 -7.06 7.50 7.43
C SER A 176 -5.59 7.88 7.34
N HIS A 177 -4.89 7.32 6.35
CA HIS A 177 -3.44 7.50 6.16
C HIS A 177 -3.09 8.46 5.02
N MET A 178 -3.85 8.45 3.92
CA MET A 178 -3.65 9.32 2.77
C MET A 178 -4.40 10.65 2.98
N ARG A 179 -3.84 11.52 3.82
CA ARG A 179 -4.36 12.88 4.01
C ARG A 179 -3.76 13.80 2.97
N PHE A 180 -4.58 14.38 2.11
CA PHE A 180 -4.10 15.44 1.23
C PHE A 180 -3.76 16.67 2.07
N ILE A 181 -2.49 17.05 2.14
CA ILE A 181 -2.05 18.24 2.89
C ILE A 181 -1.69 19.34 1.91
N ASP A 182 -2.41 20.46 1.98
CA ASP A 182 -1.98 21.67 1.29
C ASP A 182 -0.70 22.20 1.95
N LYS A 183 0.42 22.12 1.23
CA LYS A 183 1.76 22.50 1.71
C LYS A 183 1.86 23.97 2.12
N HIS A 184 1.00 24.85 1.62
CA HIS A 184 1.02 26.26 1.97
C HIS A 184 0.21 26.58 3.22
N THR A 185 -0.92 25.89 3.41
CA THR A 185 -1.87 26.20 4.47
C THR A 185 -1.89 25.19 5.62
N GLY A 186 -1.24 24.04 5.44
CA GLY A 186 -1.32 22.90 6.37
C GLY A 186 -2.72 22.25 6.41
N THR A 187 -3.61 22.62 5.48
CA THR A 187 -4.98 22.13 5.48
C THR A 187 -5.03 20.66 5.10
N GLN A 188 -5.62 19.85 5.98
CA GLN A 188 -5.84 18.42 5.76
C GLN A 188 -7.26 18.15 5.25
N TRP A 189 -7.36 17.19 4.34
CA TRP A 189 -8.61 16.81 3.71
C TRP A 189 -8.86 15.32 3.87
N TRP A 190 -10.07 14.97 4.31
CA TRP A 190 -10.56 13.61 4.46
C TRP A 190 -11.27 13.16 3.20
N ILE A 191 -11.01 11.95 2.72
CA ILE A 191 -11.72 11.37 1.56
C ILE A 191 -13.10 10.90 2.01
N LEU A 192 -14.17 11.40 1.40
CA LEU A 192 -15.53 10.95 1.66
C LEU A 192 -15.96 9.84 0.72
N GLU A 193 -15.63 9.98 -0.56
CA GLU A 193 -16.03 9.05 -1.60
C GLU A 193 -15.02 9.02 -2.75
N MET A 194 -14.95 7.87 -3.40
CA MET A 194 -14.20 7.63 -4.62
C MET A 194 -15.17 7.35 -5.76
N THR A 195 -14.91 7.93 -6.92
CA THR A 195 -15.52 7.52 -8.19
C THR A 195 -14.41 7.23 -9.20
N ASP A 196 -14.47 6.11 -9.90
CA ASP A 196 -13.49 5.77 -10.92
C ASP A 196 -14.05 5.75 -12.36
N ASN A 197 -13.15 5.64 -13.32
CA ASN A 197 -13.48 5.60 -14.75
C ASN A 197 -14.14 4.29 -15.21
N ARG A 198 -14.34 3.32 -14.31
CA ARG A 198 -15.11 2.10 -14.54
C ARG A 198 -16.55 2.21 -14.02
N GLY A 199 -16.90 3.36 -13.42
CA GLY A 199 -18.21 3.60 -12.82
C GLY A 199 -18.34 3.05 -11.40
N HIS A 200 -17.24 2.63 -10.78
CA HIS A 200 -17.24 2.24 -9.38
C HIS A 200 -17.37 3.48 -8.50
N HIS A 201 -18.33 3.47 -7.58
CA HIS A 201 -18.56 4.50 -6.59
C HIS A 201 -18.58 3.86 -5.20
N VAL A 202 -17.79 4.40 -4.29
CA VAL A 202 -17.66 3.89 -2.92
C VAL A 202 -17.46 5.05 -1.96
N ARG A 203 -18.01 4.92 -0.75
CA ARG A 203 -17.94 5.92 0.32
C ARG A 203 -17.23 5.35 1.54
N THR A 204 -16.53 6.19 2.29
CA THR A 204 -15.98 5.78 3.58
C THR A 204 -17.10 5.39 4.54
N SER A 205 -16.90 4.32 5.29
CA SER A 205 -17.76 3.95 6.42
C SER A 205 -17.68 5.02 7.51
N THR A 206 -18.84 5.47 8.00
CA THR A 206 -18.98 6.37 9.16
C THR A 206 -19.19 5.60 10.45
#